data_AF-A0A6A8MEI4-F1
#
_entry.id   AF-A0A6A8MEI4-F1
#
_cell.length_a   1.000
_cell.length_b   1.000
_cell.length_c   1.000
_cell.angle_alpha   90.00
_cell.angle_beta   90.00
_cell.angle_gamma   90.00
#
_symmetry.space_group_name_H-M   'P 1'
#
loop_
_entity.id
_entity.type
_entity.pdbx_description
1 polymer ?
#
loop_
_entity_poly.entity_id
_entity_poly.type
_entity_poly.pdbx_seq_one_letter_code
_entity_poly.pdbx_strand_id
1 'polypeptide(L)'
;MLGVTSQSNASLVDLKTRSGQKISQFAASCLKLAACGAVSQNQSQVKTLKQVVNSLQTVMIVLSLLSVMLAVVILYNLTNINVAERIRELSTIKVLGFHNHEVTMYIYRETIALSLAGIIAGIILGKGMHRLILQVIGSSQIMFNPRVDLFVYLAPIGAIILILCLLCLWVDRTLQKVDMLEALKSVD
;
A
#
# COMPACT_ATOMS: atom_id res chain seq x y z
N MET A 1 -16.24 -1.62 59.96
CA MET A 1 -16.58 -3.03 59.71
C MET A 1 -16.07 -3.42 58.33
N LEU A 2 -14.97 -4.18 58.36
CA LEU A 2 -14.36 -5.10 57.39
C LEU A 2 -14.87 -5.14 55.95
N GLY A 3 -13.89 -5.10 55.04
CA GLY A 3 -14.06 -5.23 53.61
C GLY A 3 -14.67 -6.56 53.20
N VAL A 4 -15.68 -6.47 52.36
CA VAL A 4 -16.14 -7.58 51.54
C VAL A 4 -15.15 -7.75 50.39
N THR A 5 -14.39 -8.84 50.44
CA THR A 5 -13.55 -9.32 49.36
C THR A 5 -14.39 -9.43 48.09
N SER A 6 -13.99 -8.72 47.04
CA SER A 6 -14.65 -8.69 45.73
C SER A 6 -14.82 -10.12 45.19
N GLN A 7 -16.01 -10.71 45.37
CA GLN A 7 -16.35 -11.97 44.72
C GLN A 7 -16.55 -11.69 43.24
N SER A 8 -15.70 -12.31 42.42
CA SER A 8 -15.71 -12.16 40.97
C SER A 8 -16.96 -12.80 40.38
N ASN A 9 -18.06 -12.05 40.36
CA ASN A 9 -19.36 -12.47 39.81
C ASN A 9 -19.46 -12.28 38.29
N ALA A 10 -18.35 -11.97 37.63
CA ALA A 10 -18.27 -11.74 36.19
C ALA A 10 -17.15 -12.58 35.59
N SER A 11 -17.51 -13.49 34.70
CA SER A 11 -16.55 -14.25 33.88
C SER A 11 -16.65 -13.78 32.43
N LEU A 12 -15.53 -13.33 31.87
CA LEU A 12 -15.43 -12.96 30.46
C LEU A 12 -15.28 -14.25 29.65
N VAL A 13 -16.33 -14.61 28.90
CA VAL A 13 -16.33 -15.77 28.01
C VAL A 13 -16.14 -15.27 26.57
N ASP A 14 -14.93 -15.42 26.02
CA ASP A 14 -14.66 -15.13 24.61
C ASP A 14 -14.96 -16.39 23.77
N LEU A 15 -15.99 -16.31 22.92
CA LEU A 15 -16.36 -17.40 22.02
C LEU A 15 -15.45 -17.36 20.79
N LYS A 16 -14.76 -18.47 20.52
CA LYS A 16 -13.87 -18.67 19.34
C LYS A 16 -14.56 -18.39 17.99
N THR A 17 -15.90 -18.34 17.96
CA THR A 17 -16.70 -18.05 16.76
C THR A 17 -17.53 -16.77 16.96
N ARG A 18 -17.04 -15.63 16.47
CA ARG A 18 -17.62 -14.28 16.63
C ARG A 18 -18.81 -13.98 15.71
N SER A 19 -19.68 -14.96 15.47
CA SER A 19 -20.89 -14.78 14.66
C SER A 19 -22.02 -14.22 15.51
N GLY A 20 -22.61 -13.10 15.07
CA GLY A 20 -23.61 -12.36 15.84
C GLY A 20 -24.82 -13.21 16.24
N GLN A 21 -25.25 -14.15 15.40
CA GLN A 21 -26.37 -15.07 15.69
C GLN A 21 -26.05 -16.10 16.79
N LYS A 22 -24.83 -16.64 16.81
CA LYS A 22 -24.43 -17.64 17.83
C LYS A 22 -24.25 -17.02 19.21
N ILE A 23 -23.78 -15.77 19.26
CA ILE A 23 -23.64 -15.01 20.52
C ILE A 23 -25.02 -14.67 21.10
N SER A 24 -26.01 -14.32 20.26
CA SER A 24 -27.38 -14.06 20.72
C SER A 24 -28.08 -15.33 21.22
N GLN A 25 -27.87 -16.48 20.56
CA GLN A 25 -28.41 -17.78 20.99
C GLN A 25 -27.74 -18.30 22.27
N PHE A 26 -26.43 -18.08 22.42
CA PHE A 26 -25.69 -18.44 23.63
C PHE A 26 -26.11 -17.57 24.82
N ALA A 27 -26.24 -16.26 24.62
CA ALA A 27 -26.75 -15.35 25.65
C ALA A 27 -28.19 -15.70 26.08
N ALA A 28 -29.06 -16.06 25.14
CA ALA A 28 -30.41 -16.53 25.43
C ALA A 28 -30.42 -17.88 26.19
N SER A 29 -29.44 -18.75 25.93
CA SER A 29 -29.28 -20.01 26.67
C SER A 29 -28.73 -19.78 28.09
N CYS A 30 -27.83 -18.81 28.28
CA CYS A 30 -27.36 -18.41 29.61
C CYS A 30 -28.47 -17.76 30.45
N LEU A 31 -29.31 -16.90 29.86
CA LEU A 31 -30.45 -16.28 30.55
C LEU A 31 -31.54 -17.27 30.98
N LYS A 32 -31.56 -18.47 30.41
CA LYS A 32 -32.46 -19.57 30.84
C LYS A 32 -31.98 -20.27 32.11
N LEU A 33 -30.71 -20.14 32.50
CA LEU A 33 -30.21 -20.69 33.76
C LEU A 33 -30.48 -19.68 34.89
N ALA A 34 -31.10 -20.14 35.98
CA ALA A 34 -31.39 -19.33 37.17
C ALA A 34 -30.13 -18.73 37.85
N ALA A 35 -28.93 -19.21 37.49
CA ALA A 35 -27.64 -18.73 37.97
C ALA A 35 -27.08 -17.51 37.19
N CYS A 36 -27.74 -17.05 36.12
CA CYS A 36 -27.25 -15.95 35.27
C CYS A 36 -28.17 -14.72 35.37
N GLY A 37 -27.71 -13.66 36.04
CA GLY A 37 -28.53 -12.46 36.28
C GLY A 37 -28.62 -11.48 35.10
N ALA A 38 -27.56 -11.34 34.31
CA ALA A 38 -27.54 -10.46 33.14
C ALA A 38 -26.43 -10.86 32.16
N VAL A 39 -26.67 -10.65 30.86
CA VAL A 39 -25.68 -10.83 29.80
C VAL A 39 -25.49 -9.50 29.07
N SER A 40 -24.31 -8.90 29.18
CA SER A 40 -23.94 -7.69 28.43
C SER A 40 -23.31 -8.07 27.09
N GLN A 41 -23.88 -7.57 25.98
CA GLN A 41 -23.37 -7.82 24.63
C GLN A 41 -22.84 -6.51 24.02
N ASN A 42 -21.53 -6.41 23.83
CA ASN A 42 -20.92 -5.28 23.12
C ASN A 42 -21.01 -5.42 21.58
N GLN A 43 -21.94 -6.23 21.09
CA GLN A 43 -22.02 -6.64 19.70
C GLN A 43 -22.44 -5.49 18.77
N SER A 44 -23.28 -4.58 19.25
CA SER A 44 -23.68 -3.36 18.53
C SER A 44 -22.51 -2.39 18.38
N GLN A 45 -21.73 -2.15 19.44
CA GLN A 45 -20.54 -1.31 19.42
C GLN A 45 -19.48 -1.86 18.45
N VAL A 46 -19.21 -3.17 18.50
CA VAL A 46 -18.27 -3.81 17.57
C VAL A 46 -18.76 -3.73 16.12
N LYS A 47 -20.07 -3.89 15.86
CA LYS A 47 -20.63 -3.75 14.51
C LYS A 47 -20.49 -2.33 13.98
N THR A 48 -20.84 -1.31 14.78
CA THR A 48 -20.68 0.10 14.38
C THR A 48 -19.22 0.44 14.11
N LEU A 49 -18.29 0.03 14.98
CA LEU A 49 -16.86 0.21 14.74
C LEU A 49 -16.39 -0.49 13.47
N LYS A 50 -16.82 -1.74 13.24
CA LYS A 50 -16.46 -2.47 12.01
C LYS A 50 -17.02 -1.80 10.76
N GLN A 51 -18.21 -1.22 10.83
CA GLN A 51 -18.81 -0.48 9.72
C GLN A 51 -18.03 0.81 9.43
N VAL A 52 -17.65 1.57 10.46
CA VAL A 52 -16.78 2.75 10.31
C VAL A 52 -15.43 2.37 9.69
N VAL A 53 -14.77 1.32 10.21
CA VAL A 53 -13.50 0.81 9.66
C VAL A 53 -13.65 0.40 8.20
N ASN A 54 -14.74 -0.28 7.82
CA ASN A 54 -14.97 -0.71 6.45
C ASN A 54 -15.23 0.47 5.49
N SER A 55 -15.95 1.50 5.94
CA SER A 55 -16.15 2.73 5.18
C SER A 55 -14.83 3.47 4.95
N LEU A 56 -14.00 3.61 5.99
CA LEU A 56 -12.67 4.21 5.87
C LEU A 56 -11.76 3.39 4.93
N GLN A 57 -11.80 2.06 5.03
CA GLN A 57 -11.04 1.18 4.14
C GLN A 57 -11.45 1.39 2.67
N THR A 58 -12.74 1.53 2.39
CA THR A 58 -13.24 1.76 1.03
C THR A 58 -12.70 3.07 0.46
N VAL A 59 -12.77 4.16 1.24
CA VAL A 59 -12.22 5.47 0.84
C VAL A 59 -10.71 5.39 0.60
N MET A 60 -9.97 4.72 1.49
CA MET A 60 -8.52 4.54 1.37
C MET A 60 -8.13 3.76 0.11
N ILE A 61 -8.89 2.73 -0.27
CA ILE A 61 -8.66 1.96 -1.50
C ILE A 61 -8.81 2.87 -2.73
N VAL A 62 -9.86 3.68 -2.78
CA VAL A 62 -10.08 4.62 -3.89
C VAL A 62 -8.94 5.63 -4.00
N LEU A 63 -8.54 6.24 -2.89
CA LEU A 63 -7.42 7.20 -2.84
C LEU A 63 -6.09 6.56 -3.23
N SER A 64 -5.85 5.31 -2.80
CA SER A 64 -4.66 4.56 -3.17
C SER A 64 -4.62 4.29 -4.67
N LEU A 65 -5.75 3.91 -5.28
CA LEU A 65 -5.84 3.68 -6.72
C LEU A 65 -5.56 4.96 -7.52
N LEU A 66 -6.11 6.10 -7.09
CA LEU A 66 -5.84 7.41 -7.69
C LEU A 66 -4.35 7.79 -7.58
N SER A 67 -3.73 7.51 -6.43
CA SER A 67 -2.32 7.79 -6.18
C SER A 67 -1.41 6.96 -7.09
N VAL A 68 -1.73 5.68 -7.31
CA VAL A 68 -0.99 4.81 -8.25
C VAL A 68 -1.15 5.33 -9.68
N MET A 69 -2.37 5.71 -10.09
CA MET A 69 -2.62 6.26 -11.42
C MET A 69 -1.81 7.55 -11.66
N LEU A 70 -1.77 8.44 -10.67
CA LEU A 70 -0.95 9.65 -10.72
C LEU A 70 0.55 9.33 -10.82
N ALA A 71 1.03 8.35 -10.05
CA ALA A 71 2.43 7.92 -10.10
C ALA A 71 2.81 7.41 -11.49
N VAL A 72 1.94 6.65 -12.16
CA VAL A 72 2.18 6.18 -13.54
C VAL A 72 2.32 7.36 -14.51
N VAL A 73 1.44 8.37 -14.41
CA VAL A 73 1.51 9.58 -15.27
C VAL A 73 2.82 10.36 -15.04
N ILE A 74 3.21 10.54 -13.77
CA ILE A 74 4.45 11.23 -13.42
C ILE A 74 5.66 10.47 -13.98
N LEU A 75 5.72 9.15 -13.76
CA LEU A 75 6.82 8.33 -14.23
C LEU A 75 6.90 8.28 -15.76
N TYR A 76 5.76 8.24 -16.45
CA TYR A 76 5.69 8.32 -17.91
C TYR A 76 6.28 9.64 -18.42
N ASN A 77 5.86 10.77 -17.86
CA ASN A 77 6.36 12.08 -18.27
C ASN A 77 7.86 12.23 -17.99
N LEU A 78 8.32 11.78 -16.81
CA LEU A 78 9.74 11.83 -16.44
C LEU A 78 10.60 10.98 -17.38
N THR A 79 10.10 9.78 -17.71
CA THR A 79 10.79 8.87 -18.62
C THR A 79 10.83 9.44 -20.04
N ASN A 80 9.75 10.05 -20.51
CA ASN A 80 9.72 10.74 -21.81
C ASN A 80 10.73 11.88 -21.89
N ILE A 81 10.83 12.70 -20.84
CA ILE A 81 11.81 13.80 -20.78
C ILE A 81 13.23 13.23 -20.82
N ASN A 82 13.54 12.25 -19.96
CA ASN A 82 14.85 11.59 -19.93
C ASN A 82 15.23 10.97 -21.29
N VAL A 83 14.28 10.33 -21.96
CA VAL A 83 14.52 9.74 -23.29
C VAL A 83 14.71 10.85 -24.35
N ALA A 84 13.91 11.91 -24.34
CA ALA A 84 14.00 13.00 -25.31
C ALA A 84 15.35 13.75 -25.24
N GLU A 85 15.85 14.01 -24.03
CA GLU A 85 17.18 14.61 -23.83
C GLU A 85 18.28 13.71 -24.40
N ARG A 86 18.20 12.41 -24.13
CA ARG A 86 19.21 11.42 -24.58
C ARG A 86 19.13 11.07 -26.06
N ILE A 87 17.96 11.14 -26.70
CA ILE A 87 17.82 10.97 -28.16
C ILE A 87 18.67 12.03 -28.89
N ARG A 88 18.71 13.27 -28.38
CA ARG A 88 19.54 14.33 -28.98
C ARG A 88 21.04 14.02 -28.89
N GLU A 89 21.49 13.46 -27.77
CA GLU A 89 22.88 13.02 -27.58
C GLU A 89 23.22 11.80 -28.45
N LEU A 90 22.36 10.78 -28.44
CA LEU A 90 22.48 9.55 -29.26
C LEU A 90 22.49 9.86 -30.76
N SER A 91 21.66 10.81 -31.21
CA SER A 91 21.62 11.22 -32.61
C SER A 91 22.95 11.82 -33.06
N THR A 92 23.63 12.56 -32.19
CA THR A 92 24.96 13.12 -32.49
C THR A 92 26.02 12.01 -32.56
N ILE A 93 25.96 11.03 -31.64
CA ILE A 93 26.91 9.92 -31.56
C ILE A 93 26.76 8.94 -32.74
N LYS A 94 25.54 8.67 -33.19
CA LYS A 94 25.30 7.74 -34.31
C LYS A 94 25.60 8.37 -35.67
N VAL A 95 25.60 9.71 -35.82
CA VAL A 95 26.20 10.39 -36.99
C VAL A 95 27.72 10.17 -37.06
N LEU A 96 28.36 9.92 -35.92
CA LEU A 96 29.78 9.57 -35.81
C LEU A 96 30.05 8.06 -35.92
N GLY A 97 29.02 7.22 -36.10
CA GLY A 97 29.15 5.79 -36.41
C GLY A 97 29.21 4.82 -35.22
N PHE A 98 28.92 5.26 -33.98
CA PHE A 98 28.95 4.39 -32.79
C PHE A 98 27.62 3.68 -32.50
N HIS A 99 27.69 2.54 -31.78
CA HIS A 99 26.59 1.60 -31.54
C HIS A 99 25.74 1.99 -30.31
N ASN A 100 24.40 1.96 -30.46
CA ASN A 100 23.43 2.54 -29.50
C ASN A 100 23.30 1.81 -28.15
N HIS A 101 23.82 0.59 -28.00
CA HIS A 101 23.43 -0.32 -26.93
C HIS A 101 24.15 -0.08 -25.58
N GLU A 102 25.34 0.53 -25.60
CA GLU A 102 26.12 0.84 -24.38
C GLU A 102 25.54 2.02 -23.59
N VAL A 103 25.03 3.04 -24.30
CA VAL A 103 24.47 4.25 -23.68
C VAL A 103 23.17 3.94 -22.94
N THR A 104 22.34 3.05 -23.50
CA THR A 104 21.10 2.59 -22.85
C THR A 104 21.40 1.90 -21.52
N MET A 105 22.46 1.09 -21.43
CA MET A 105 22.81 0.37 -20.19
C MET A 105 23.17 1.31 -19.02
N TYR A 106 23.77 2.46 -19.31
CA TYR A 106 24.11 3.46 -18.29
C TYR A 106 22.84 4.09 -17.67
N ILE A 107 21.85 4.43 -18.50
CA ILE A 107 20.58 5.04 -18.08
C ILE A 107 19.76 4.07 -17.21
N TYR A 108 19.76 2.79 -17.57
CA TYR A 108 19.09 1.75 -16.78
C TYR A 108 19.68 1.65 -15.38
N ARG A 109 21.01 1.75 -15.22
CA ARG A 109 21.64 1.71 -13.90
C ARG A 109 21.25 2.89 -13.03
N GLU A 110 21.20 4.10 -13.59
CA GLU A 110 20.80 5.30 -12.85
C GLU A 110 19.33 5.21 -12.42
N THR A 111 18.44 4.82 -13.34
CA THR A 111 17.01 4.68 -13.08
C THR A 111 16.72 3.61 -12.02
N ILE A 112 17.41 2.47 -12.09
CA ILE A 112 17.28 1.39 -11.09
C ILE A 112 17.80 1.85 -9.73
N ALA A 113 18.94 2.54 -9.68
CA ALA A 113 19.50 3.04 -8.43
C ALA A 113 18.57 4.05 -7.74
N LEU A 114 18.04 5.03 -8.49
CA LEU A 114 17.07 6.02 -8.02
C LEU A 114 15.78 5.36 -7.54
N SER A 115 15.28 4.37 -8.29
CA SER A 115 14.07 3.62 -7.93
C SER A 115 14.25 2.82 -6.64
N LEU A 116 15.39 2.15 -6.49
CA LEU A 116 15.72 1.41 -5.26
C LEU A 116 15.79 2.35 -4.05
N ALA A 117 16.46 3.49 -4.20
CA ALA A 117 16.52 4.51 -3.15
C ALA A 117 15.11 5.01 -2.78
N GLY A 118 14.25 5.26 -3.76
CA GLY A 118 12.85 5.66 -3.57
C GLY A 118 12.03 4.60 -2.83
N ILE A 119 12.17 3.32 -3.19
CA ILE A 119 11.47 2.20 -2.52
C ILE A 119 11.90 2.11 -1.05
N ILE A 120 13.22 2.16 -0.78
CA ILE A 120 13.76 2.09 0.59
C ILE A 120 13.24 3.26 1.42
N ALA A 121 13.35 4.49 0.90
CA ALA A 121 12.87 5.69 1.58
C ALA A 121 11.35 5.63 1.84
N GLY A 122 10.58 5.17 0.86
CA GLY A 122 9.13 5.00 0.97
C GLY A 122 8.72 4.00 2.05
N ILE A 123 9.41 2.85 2.15
CA ILE A 123 9.15 1.85 3.20
C ILE A 123 9.47 2.42 4.59
N ILE A 124 10.58 3.13 4.73
CA ILE A 124 11.00 3.74 6.01
C ILE A 124 9.97 4.78 6.46
N LEU A 125 9.62 5.72 5.57
CA LEU A 125 8.62 6.76 5.84
C LEU A 125 7.25 6.16 6.11
N GLY A 126 6.82 5.18 5.32
CA GLY A 126 5.54 4.48 5.51
C GLY A 126 5.44 3.78 6.85
N LYS A 127 6.51 3.08 7.29
CA LYS A 127 6.58 2.49 8.63
C LYS A 127 6.54 3.54 9.74
N GLY A 128 7.21 4.67 9.56
CA GLY A 128 7.19 5.80 10.50
C GLY A 128 5.79 6.38 10.65
N MET A 129 5.14 6.70 9.53
CA MET A 129 3.77 7.22 9.51
C MET A 129 2.77 6.24 10.10
N HIS A 130 2.88 4.94 9.79
CA HIS A 130 2.00 3.93 10.36
C HIS A 130 2.08 3.89 11.89
N ARG A 131 3.29 3.97 12.47
CA ARG A 131 3.46 4.04 13.92
C ARG A 131 2.90 5.32 14.52
N LEU A 132 3.13 6.46 13.88
CA LEU A 132 2.58 7.75 14.33
C LEU A 132 1.05 7.73 14.34
N ILE A 133 0.43 7.21 13.29
CA ILE A 133 -1.04 7.07 13.22
C ILE A 133 -1.56 6.18 14.36
N LEU A 134 -0.90 5.05 14.62
CA LEU A 134 -1.27 4.17 15.73
C LEU A 134 -1.13 4.84 17.11
N GLN A 135 -0.13 5.70 17.29
CA GLN A 135 0.06 6.45 18.54
C GLN A 135 -0.99 7.56 18.71
N VAL A 136 -1.38 8.23 17.62
CA VAL A 136 -2.37 9.31 17.65
C VAL A 136 -3.80 8.77 17.84
N ILE A 137 -4.12 7.63 17.24
CA ILE A 137 -5.45 7.02 17.29
C ILE A 137 -5.62 6.08 18.48
N GLY A 138 -4.53 5.48 18.99
CA GLY A 138 -4.55 4.57 20.13
C GLY A 138 -4.92 5.29 21.43
N SER A 139 -6.20 5.33 21.77
CA SER A 139 -6.68 5.76 23.08
C SER A 139 -6.73 4.58 24.07
N SER A 140 -6.79 4.87 25.38
CA SER A 140 -6.85 3.88 26.47
C SER A 140 -8.02 2.87 26.39
N GLN A 141 -8.95 3.06 25.44
CA GLN A 141 -10.15 2.24 25.25
C GLN A 141 -10.08 1.32 24.02
N ILE A 142 -9.10 1.49 23.11
CA ILE A 142 -9.00 0.69 21.86
C ILE A 142 -7.54 0.26 21.63
N MET A 143 -7.26 -1.03 21.86
CA MET A 143 -5.97 -1.62 21.50
C MET A 143 -5.99 -2.06 20.03
N PHE A 144 -5.33 -1.29 19.16
CA PHE A 144 -5.04 -1.72 17.80
C PHE A 144 -3.88 -2.73 17.81
N ASN A 145 -4.06 -3.87 17.14
CA ASN A 145 -2.97 -4.81 16.93
C ASN A 145 -1.99 -4.21 15.90
N PRO A 146 -0.72 -3.93 16.26
CA PRO A 146 0.26 -3.34 15.34
C PRO A 146 0.79 -4.36 14.31
N ARG A 147 0.34 -5.63 14.34
CA ARG A 147 0.75 -6.64 13.37
C ARG A 147 0.09 -6.38 12.02
N VAL A 148 0.84 -5.69 11.18
CA VAL A 148 0.61 -5.63 9.73
C VAL A 148 1.18 -6.89 9.09
N ASP A 149 0.35 -7.55 8.29
CA ASP A 149 0.73 -8.74 7.54
C ASP A 149 1.79 -8.41 6.48
N LEU A 150 2.67 -9.36 6.18
CA LEU A 150 3.76 -9.19 5.23
C LEU A 150 3.21 -8.85 3.82
N PHE A 151 2.03 -9.38 3.50
CA PHE A 151 1.33 -9.11 2.25
C PHE A 151 1.08 -7.61 2.00
N VAL A 152 0.82 -6.83 3.07
CA VAL A 152 0.57 -5.38 2.98
C VAL A 152 1.80 -4.62 2.52
N TYR A 153 3.00 -5.14 2.81
CA TYR A 153 4.26 -4.57 2.33
C TYR A 153 4.63 -5.07 0.93
N LEU A 154 4.38 -6.35 0.63
CA LEU A 154 4.73 -6.93 -0.66
C LEU A 154 3.91 -6.38 -1.82
N ALA A 155 2.61 -6.14 -1.61
CA ALA A 155 1.72 -5.63 -2.66
C ALA A 155 2.19 -4.30 -3.31
N PRO A 156 2.48 -3.23 -2.54
CA PRO A 156 2.95 -1.97 -3.13
C PRO A 156 4.35 -2.08 -3.73
N ILE A 157 5.26 -2.87 -3.13
CA ILE A 157 6.60 -3.11 -3.71
C ILE A 157 6.47 -3.81 -5.07
N GLY A 158 5.63 -4.85 -5.15
CA GLY A 158 5.35 -5.55 -6.39
C GLY A 158 4.72 -4.64 -7.44
N ALA A 159 3.80 -3.77 -7.04
CA ALA A 159 3.19 -2.79 -7.94
C ALA A 159 4.23 -1.81 -8.52
N ILE A 160 5.15 -1.28 -7.69
CA ILE A 160 6.21 -0.36 -8.15
C ILE A 160 7.16 -1.09 -9.11
N ILE A 161 7.60 -2.30 -8.77
CA ILE A 161 8.47 -3.10 -9.64
C ILE A 161 7.80 -3.39 -10.98
N LEU A 162 6.50 -3.72 -10.97
CA LEU A 162 5.73 -3.96 -12.19
C LEU A 162 5.62 -2.69 -13.04
N ILE A 163 5.34 -1.53 -12.43
CA ILE A 163 5.30 -0.24 -13.13
C ILE A 163 6.66 0.08 -13.76
N LEU A 164 7.75 -0.07 -13.02
CA LEU A 164 9.11 0.16 -13.52
C LEU A 164 9.49 -0.78 -14.66
N CYS A 165 9.11 -2.06 -14.55
CA CYS A 165 9.33 -3.06 -15.60
C CYS A 165 8.58 -2.68 -16.89
N LEU A 166 7.31 -2.28 -16.78
CA LEU A 166 6.52 -1.81 -17.92
C LEU A 166 7.14 -0.56 -18.58
N LEU A 167 7.62 0.38 -17.77
CA LEU A 167 8.31 1.57 -18.27
C LEU A 167 9.62 1.23 -18.99
N CYS A 168 10.43 0.33 -18.42
CA CYS A 168 11.66 -0.14 -19.06
C CYS A 168 11.37 -0.76 -20.44
N LEU A 169 10.41 -1.68 -20.51
CA LEU A 169 10.00 -2.30 -21.78
C LEU A 169 9.46 -1.28 -22.78
N TRP A 170 8.78 -0.25 -22.30
CA TRP A 170 8.26 0.82 -23.15
C TRP A 170 9.40 1.69 -23.71
N VAL A 171 10.38 2.07 -22.89
CA VAL A 171 11.58 2.83 -23.32
C VAL A 171 12.38 2.05 -24.35
N ASP A 172 12.63 0.76 -24.10
CA ASP A 172 13.37 -0.09 -25.03
C ASP A 172 12.68 -0.15 -26.41
N ARG A 173 11.35 -0.27 -26.43
CA ARG A 173 10.57 -0.22 -27.67
C ARG A 173 10.59 1.14 -28.35
N THR A 174 10.53 2.23 -27.59
CA THR A 174 10.63 3.58 -28.15
C THR A 174 12.00 3.77 -28.81
N LEU A 175 13.09 3.36 -28.16
CA LEU A 175 14.44 3.46 -28.71
C LEU A 175 14.65 2.61 -29.96
N GLN A 176 14.04 1.43 -30.06
CA GLN A 176 14.10 0.58 -31.26
C GLN A 176 13.29 1.12 -32.44
N LYS A 177 12.25 1.94 -32.18
CA LYS A 177 11.38 2.52 -33.21
C LYS A 177 11.82 3.89 -33.71
N VAL A 178 12.74 4.57 -33.01
CA VAL A 178 13.30 5.83 -33.51
C VAL A 178 14.23 5.50 -34.68
N ASP A 179 13.66 5.54 -35.87
CA ASP A 179 14.41 5.47 -37.12
C ASP A 179 15.15 6.79 -37.29
N MET A 180 16.45 6.77 -36.98
CA MET A 180 17.28 7.97 -36.91
C MET A 180 17.47 8.67 -38.27
N LEU A 181 16.96 8.08 -39.35
CA LEU A 181 16.92 8.66 -40.68
C LEU A 181 15.83 9.75 -40.82
N GLU A 182 14.81 9.75 -39.96
CA GLU A 182 13.71 10.74 -39.99
C GLU A 182 14.10 12.07 -39.30
N ALA A 183 14.98 12.00 -38.29
CA ALA A 183 15.58 13.19 -37.65
C ALA A 183 16.49 14.00 -38.59
N LEU A 184 16.98 13.37 -39.66
CA LEU A 184 17.77 14.05 -40.71
C LEU A 184 16.89 14.68 -41.79
N LYS A 185 15.63 14.26 -41.91
CA LYS A 185 14.69 14.69 -42.96
C LYS A 185 13.82 15.89 -42.55
N SER A 186 13.86 16.29 -41.29
CA SER A 186 13.12 17.45 -40.76
C SER A 186 13.96 18.72 -40.65
N VAL A 187 15.14 18.76 -41.30
CA VAL A 187 16.04 19.93 -41.33
C VAL A 187 16.08 20.61 -42.71
N ASP A 188 15.36 20.08 -43.70
CA ASP A 188 15.09 20.76 -44.97
C ASP A 188 13.65 21.31 -45.02
#